data_AF-A0A9W9X7R3-F1
#
_entry.id   AF-A0A9W9X7R3-F1
#
_cell.length_a   1.000
_cell.length_b   1.000
_cell.length_c   1.000
_cell.angle_alpha   90.00
_cell.angle_beta   90.00
_cell.angle_gamma   90.00
#
_symmetry.space_group_name_H-M   'P 1'
#
loop_
_entity.id
_entity.type
_entity.pdbx_description
1 polymer ?
#
loop_
_entity_poly.entity_id
_entity_poly.type
_entity_poly.pdbx_seq_one_letter_code
_entity_poly.pdbx_strand_id
1 'polypeptide(L)'
;MRRLFWTPSKSRPVTQQDPLTKTFSLGIKLLHNQEDATVDIVFIHGLTGDREKTWTAENASEPWPKAFLPSQLPTARVLTFGYDAYVTDWRGVVSQNRIGNHAWNLLTSLASYRVKDETVGPSVAYG
;
A
#
# COMPACT_ATOMS: atom_id res chain seq x y z
N MET A 1 -24.43 53.78 16.84
CA MET A 1 -25.25 52.74 16.17
C MET A 1 -25.01 52.82 14.66
N ARG A 2 -24.36 51.81 14.07
CA ARG A 2 -24.39 51.47 12.63
C ARG A 2 -23.71 50.11 12.47
N ARG A 3 -24.52 49.10 12.14
CA ARG A 3 -24.12 47.70 11.93
C ARG A 3 -23.43 47.59 10.57
N LEU A 4 -22.24 46.99 10.52
CA LEU A 4 -21.60 46.56 9.28
C LEU A 4 -22.27 45.26 8.84
N PHE A 5 -22.92 45.29 7.67
CA PHE A 5 -23.51 44.11 7.05
C PHE A 5 -22.41 43.30 6.36
N TRP A 6 -22.15 42.09 6.88
CA TRP A 6 -21.40 41.05 6.20
C TRP A 6 -22.27 40.49 5.07
N THR A 7 -21.79 40.47 3.83
CA THR A 7 -22.35 39.64 2.75
C THR A 7 -21.44 38.44 2.51
N PRO A 8 -21.96 37.20 2.51
CA PRO A 8 -21.14 36.07 2.11
C PRO A 8 -20.97 36.11 0.59
N SER A 9 -19.73 36.21 0.13
CA SER A 9 -19.38 35.96 -1.26
C SER A 9 -19.79 34.53 -1.63
N LYS A 10 -20.63 34.38 -2.65
CA LYS A 10 -20.87 33.08 -3.29
C LYS A 10 -19.58 32.67 -4.01
N SER A 11 -18.70 31.95 -3.34
CA SER A 11 -17.51 31.37 -3.96
C SER A 11 -17.86 30.04 -4.61
N ARG A 12 -17.76 30.07 -5.95
CA ARG A 12 -17.52 29.03 -6.99
C ARG A 12 -17.58 27.54 -6.61
N PRO A 13 -18.11 26.67 -7.49
CA PRO A 13 -18.02 25.22 -7.29
C PRO A 13 -16.55 24.81 -7.22
N VAL A 14 -16.21 24.06 -6.17
CA VAL A 14 -14.89 23.46 -6.00
C VAL A 14 -14.76 22.34 -7.02
N THR A 15 -14.28 22.69 -8.21
CA THR A 15 -13.65 21.75 -9.14
C THR A 15 -12.29 22.32 -9.50
N GLN A 16 -11.37 22.29 -8.53
CA GLN A 16 -9.94 22.36 -8.81
C GLN A 16 -9.30 21.21 -8.05
N GLN A 17 -8.89 20.19 -8.81
CA GLN A 17 -8.02 19.14 -8.30
C GLN A 17 -6.69 19.80 -7.92
N ASP A 18 -6.38 19.79 -6.63
CA ASP A 18 -5.10 20.28 -6.11
C ASP A 18 -3.97 19.35 -6.61
N PRO A 19 -2.92 19.84 -7.32
CA PRO A 19 -1.90 18.98 -7.94
C PRO A 19 -0.98 18.24 -6.96
N LEU A 20 -1.13 18.46 -5.65
CA LEU A 20 -0.12 18.09 -4.65
C LEU A 20 -0.47 16.89 -3.77
N THR A 21 -1.63 16.26 -3.93
CA THR A 21 -1.92 15.01 -3.20
C THR A 21 -1.59 13.83 -4.09
N LYS A 22 -0.32 13.40 -4.12
CA LYS A 22 0.04 12.09 -4.69
C LYS A 22 -0.67 11.04 -3.85
N THR A 23 -1.76 10.48 -4.35
CA THR A 23 -2.48 9.40 -3.68
C THR A 23 -1.63 8.13 -3.78
N PHE A 24 -1.05 7.73 -2.65
CA PHE A 24 -0.37 6.44 -2.56
C PHE A 24 -1.40 5.33 -2.43
N SER A 25 -1.22 4.24 -3.17
CA SER A 25 -2.02 3.04 -2.99
C SER A 25 -1.60 2.36 -1.69
N LEU A 26 -2.36 2.54 -0.60
CA LEU A 26 -2.00 2.08 0.74
C LEU A 26 -2.50 0.65 1.06
N GLY A 27 -1.75 -0.06 1.90
CA GLY A 27 -2.12 -1.38 2.40
C GLY A 27 -1.75 -2.53 1.47
N ILE A 28 -2.15 -3.74 1.86
CA ILE A 28 -1.89 -4.98 1.11
C ILE A 28 -2.80 -5.09 -0.11
N LYS A 29 -2.22 -5.56 -1.21
CA LYS A 29 -2.93 -5.98 -2.41
C LYS A 29 -2.41 -7.35 -2.87
N LEU A 30 -3.33 -8.24 -3.20
CA LEU A 30 -3.04 -9.51 -3.86
C LEU A 30 -2.65 -9.25 -5.32
N LEU A 31 -1.47 -9.69 -5.72
CA LEU A 31 -1.03 -9.68 -7.12
C LEU A 31 -1.33 -11.03 -7.79
N HIS A 32 -1.13 -12.11 -7.07
CA HIS A 32 -1.38 -13.46 -7.56
C HIS A 32 -1.77 -14.39 -6.42
N ASN A 33 -2.89 -15.09 -6.60
CA ASN A 33 -3.36 -16.10 -5.64
C ASN A 33 -2.85 -17.48 -5.99
N GLN A 34 -2.54 -18.25 -4.95
CA GLN A 34 -2.27 -19.69 -5.02
C GLN A 34 -3.00 -20.32 -3.83
N GLU A 35 -3.99 -21.18 -4.10
CA GLU A 35 -4.86 -21.74 -3.05
C GLU A 35 -4.07 -22.63 -2.09
N ASP A 36 -3.15 -23.44 -2.62
CA ASP A 36 -2.24 -24.28 -1.84
C ASP A 36 -0.89 -23.59 -1.55
N ALA A 37 -0.92 -22.26 -1.40
CA ALA A 37 0.30 -21.50 -1.14
C ALA A 37 0.98 -21.96 0.15
N THR A 38 2.24 -22.38 0.03
CA THR A 38 3.10 -22.75 1.17
C THR A 38 3.87 -21.55 1.73
N VAL A 39 3.93 -20.45 0.97
CA VAL A 39 4.65 -19.23 1.33
C VAL A 39 3.95 -17.99 0.76
N ASP A 40 4.02 -16.89 1.52
CA ASP A 40 3.66 -15.55 1.06
C ASP A 40 4.91 -14.75 0.71
N ILE A 41 4.94 -14.17 -0.49
CA ILE A 41 5.97 -13.20 -0.89
C ILE A 41 5.34 -11.82 -0.92
N VAL A 42 5.79 -10.92 -0.04
CA VAL A 42 5.25 -9.55 0.08
C VAL A 42 6.26 -8.53 -0.43
N PHE A 43 5.91 -7.86 -1.52
CA PHE A 43 6.70 -6.77 -2.09
C PHE A 43 6.42 -5.44 -1.39
N ILE A 44 7.46 -4.72 -0.98
CA ILE A 44 7.36 -3.44 -0.28
C ILE A 44 8.14 -2.40 -1.07
N HIS A 45 7.49 -1.32 -1.50
CA HIS A 45 8.15 -0.29 -2.30
C HIS A 45 9.07 0.61 -1.45
N GLY A 46 10.05 1.23 -2.11
CA GLY A 46 10.94 2.21 -1.48
C GLY A 46 10.33 3.62 -1.39
N LEU A 47 11.16 4.57 -0.95
CA LEU A 47 10.82 5.99 -0.89
C LEU A 47 10.30 6.50 -2.23
N THR A 48 9.27 7.34 -2.22
CA THR A 48 8.59 7.90 -3.41
C THR A 48 7.91 6.89 -4.35
N GLY A 49 8.00 5.59 -4.05
CA GLY A 49 7.40 4.50 -4.81
C GLY A 49 5.90 4.35 -4.63
N ASP A 50 5.31 3.43 -5.39
CA ASP A 50 3.93 2.99 -5.27
C ASP A 50 3.90 1.46 -5.37
N ARG A 51 3.01 0.81 -4.60
CA ARG A 51 3.00 -0.65 -4.44
C ARG A 51 2.80 -1.42 -5.75
N GLU A 52 2.31 -0.79 -6.81
CA GLU A 52 2.15 -1.43 -8.12
C GLU A 52 3.15 -0.84 -9.10
N LYS A 53 3.19 0.49 -9.23
CA LYS A 53 4.02 1.16 -10.25
C LYS A 53 5.51 0.89 -10.07
N THR A 54 5.99 0.74 -8.83
CA THR A 54 7.40 0.42 -8.57
C THR A 54 7.84 -0.90 -9.22
N TRP A 55 6.91 -1.82 -9.46
CA TRP A 55 7.21 -3.15 -10.00
C TRP A 55 6.76 -3.32 -11.46
N THR A 56 6.25 -2.27 -12.10
CA THR A 56 5.75 -2.30 -13.47
C THR A 56 6.68 -1.50 -14.37
N ALA A 57 7.26 -2.16 -15.37
CA ALA A 57 8.08 -1.50 -16.37
C ALA A 57 7.24 -0.56 -17.25
N GLU A 58 7.91 0.41 -17.88
CA GLU A 58 7.25 1.27 -18.87
C GLU A 58 6.67 0.42 -20.01
N ASN A 59 5.41 0.66 -20.35
CA ASN A 59 4.61 -0.11 -21.33
C ASN A 59 4.24 -1.55 -20.94
N ALA A 60 4.54 -2.01 -19.72
CA ALA A 60 4.04 -3.29 -19.23
C ALA A 60 2.59 -3.16 -18.71
N SER A 61 1.75 -4.15 -19.01
CA SER A 61 0.37 -4.22 -18.49
C SER A 61 0.29 -4.71 -17.06
N GLU A 62 1.31 -5.45 -16.59
CA GLU A 62 1.34 -6.08 -15.28
C GLU A 62 2.71 -5.92 -14.60
N PRO A 63 2.75 -5.91 -13.25
CA PRO A 63 4.00 -5.86 -12.51
C PRO A 63 4.78 -7.16 -12.67
N TRP A 64 6.11 -7.08 -12.79
CA TRP A 64 6.96 -8.25 -13.05
C TRP A 64 6.82 -9.37 -12.00
N PRO A 65 6.58 -9.12 -10.69
CA PRO A 65 6.37 -10.19 -9.73
C PRO A 65 5.15 -11.04 -10.07
N LYS A 66 4.09 -10.43 -10.60
CA LYS A 66 2.90 -11.15 -11.06
C LYS A 66 3.17 -11.92 -12.35
N ALA A 67 3.92 -11.32 -13.28
CA ALA A 67 4.19 -11.92 -14.58
C ALA A 67 5.12 -13.14 -14.53
N PHE A 68 6.13 -13.12 -13.64
CA PHE A 68 7.19 -14.14 -13.65
C PHE A 68 7.14 -15.13 -12.49
N LEU A 69 6.86 -14.67 -11.26
CA LEU A 69 6.97 -15.55 -10.09
C LEU A 69 6.03 -16.76 -10.10
N PRO A 70 4.78 -16.69 -10.61
CA PRO A 70 3.92 -17.88 -10.65
C PRO A 70 4.53 -19.06 -11.40
N SER A 71 5.36 -18.80 -12.42
CA SER A 71 6.04 -19.85 -13.19
C SER A 71 7.27 -20.42 -12.47
N GLN A 72 7.95 -19.60 -11.66
CA GLN A 72 9.21 -19.97 -10.99
C GLN A 72 8.96 -20.54 -9.58
N LEU A 73 7.91 -20.07 -8.91
CA LEU A 73 7.50 -20.42 -7.56
C LEU A 73 6.00 -20.72 -7.56
N PRO A 74 5.59 -21.89 -8.09
CA PRO A 74 4.17 -22.21 -8.27
C PRO A 74 3.38 -22.31 -6.96
N THR A 75 4.07 -22.55 -5.84
CA THR A 75 3.48 -22.69 -4.50
C THR A 75 3.48 -21.38 -3.70
N ALA A 76 3.75 -20.23 -4.33
CA ALA A 76 3.84 -18.94 -3.67
C ALA A 76 2.63 -18.05 -3.98
N ARG A 77 2.01 -17.49 -2.94
CA ARG A 77 1.09 -16.36 -3.07
C ARG A 77 1.90 -15.07 -3.14
N VAL A 78 1.54 -14.17 -4.06
CA VAL A 78 2.27 -12.91 -4.28
C VAL A 78 1.42 -11.73 -3.87
N LEU A 79 1.93 -10.95 -2.92
CA LEU A 79 1.30 -9.76 -2.36
C LEU A 79 2.20 -8.54 -2.58
N THR A 80 1.61 -7.34 -2.57
CA THR A 80 2.36 -6.08 -2.50
C THR A 80 1.76 -5.18 -1.42
N PHE A 81 2.59 -4.41 -0.74
CA PHE A 81 2.20 -3.50 0.33
C PHE A 81 2.63 -2.07 0.02
N GLY A 82 1.70 -1.14 0.19
CA GLY A 82 1.97 0.28 0.08
C GLY A 82 1.87 1.03 1.40
N TYR A 83 2.79 1.97 1.59
CA TYR A 83 2.77 2.93 2.69
C TYR A 83 2.99 4.35 2.16
N ASP A 84 2.67 5.36 2.98
CA ASP A 84 3.01 6.74 2.66
C ASP A 84 4.54 6.93 2.69
N ALA A 85 5.12 6.87 1.49
CA ALA A 85 6.54 7.02 1.25
C ALA A 85 6.92 8.45 0.84
N TYR A 86 6.07 9.45 1.12
CA TYR A 86 6.39 10.84 0.85
C TYR A 86 7.51 11.32 1.78
N VAL A 87 8.61 11.74 1.15
CA VAL A 87 9.80 12.23 1.81
C VAL A 87 9.73 13.75 1.85
N THR A 88 9.16 14.31 2.91
CA THR A 88 9.24 15.76 3.17
C THR A 88 10.65 16.19 3.56
N ASP A 89 11.47 15.28 4.07
CA ASP A 89 12.78 15.62 4.62
C ASP A 89 13.79 14.49 4.39
N TRP A 90 14.45 14.49 3.22
CA TRP A 90 15.53 13.54 2.91
C TRP A 90 16.86 13.94 3.57
N ARG A 91 16.95 15.17 4.10
CA ARG A 91 18.11 15.73 4.80
C ARG A 91 18.01 15.64 6.33
N GLY A 92 16.82 15.36 6.85
CA GLY A 92 16.56 15.08 8.26
C GLY A 92 16.38 13.58 8.48
N VAL A 93 16.83 13.08 9.63
CA VAL A 93 16.63 11.69 10.05
C VAL A 93 15.18 11.28 9.80
N VAL A 94 14.94 10.29 8.93
CA VAL A 94 13.61 9.69 8.79
C VAL A 94 13.23 9.18 10.17
N SER A 95 12.24 9.84 10.79
CA SER A 95 11.88 9.55 12.17
C SER A 95 11.62 8.06 12.34
N GLN A 96 12.30 7.42 13.30
CA GLN A 96 12.12 5.99 13.63
C GLN A 96 10.65 5.67 13.95
N ASN A 97 9.90 6.67 14.45
CA ASN A 97 8.47 6.57 14.71
C ASN A 97 7.68 6.27 13.41
N ARG A 98 8.11 6.81 12.25
CA ARG A 98 7.45 6.53 10.95
C ARG A 98 7.73 5.10 10.50
N ILE A 99 8.97 4.63 10.61
CA ILE A 99 9.36 3.26 10.23
C ILE A 99 8.59 2.25 11.08
N GLY A 100 8.54 2.45 12.41
CA GLY A 100 7.77 1.61 13.32
C GLY A 100 6.28 1.57 12.95
N ASN A 101 5.68 2.71 12.64
CA ASN A 101 4.28 2.78 12.21
C ASN A 101 4.04 2.05 10.88
N HIS A 102 4.94 2.18 9.89
CA HIS A 102 4.83 1.47 8.62
C HIS A 102 4.94 -0.06 8.82
N ALA A 103 5.86 -0.51 9.69
CA ALA A 103 6.00 -1.92 10.04
C ALA A 103 4.75 -2.46 10.75
N TRP A 104 4.21 -1.70 11.71
CA TRP A 104 2.98 -2.06 12.41
C TRP A 104 1.79 -2.18 11.44
N ASN A 105 1.64 -1.22 10.52
CA ASN A 105 0.58 -1.23 9.54
C ASN A 105 0.70 -2.41 8.57
N LEU A 106 1.93 -2.76 8.16
CA LEU A 106 2.20 -3.95 7.34
C LEU A 106 1.76 -5.22 8.07
N LEU A 107 2.26 -5.44 9.29
CA LEU A 107 1.97 -6.65 10.06
C LEU A 107 0.47 -6.77 10.36
N THR A 108 -0.18 -5.67 10.75
CA THR A 108 -1.63 -5.62 10.99
C THR A 108 -2.42 -5.95 9.72
N SER A 109 -2.03 -5.37 8.59
CA SER A 109 -2.68 -5.64 7.30
C SER A 109 -2.50 -7.10 6.88
N LEU A 110 -1.31 -7.66 7.09
CA LEU A 110 -0.99 -9.04 6.71
C LEU A 110 -1.74 -10.06 7.58
N ALA A 111 -1.77 -9.84 8.89
CA ALA A 111 -2.55 -10.66 9.81
C ALA A 111 -4.04 -10.61 9.46
N SER A 112 -4.58 -9.40 9.21
CA SER A 112 -5.98 -9.23 8.79
C SER A 112 -6.29 -9.90 7.46
N TYR A 113 -5.36 -9.86 6.51
CA TYR A 113 -5.50 -10.53 5.22
C TYR A 113 -5.55 -12.06 5.40
N ARG A 114 -4.62 -12.64 6.16
CA ARG A 114 -4.55 -14.10 6.39
C ARG A 114 -5.78 -14.65 7.10
N VAL A 115 -6.33 -13.90 8.06
CA VAL A 115 -7.58 -14.27 8.75
C VAL A 115 -8.77 -14.29 7.79
N LYS A 116 -8.83 -13.34 6.86
CA LYS A 116 -9.91 -13.27 5.86
C LYS A 116 -9.80 -14.34 4.77
N ASP A 117 -8.58 -14.70 4.40
CA ASP A 117 -8.30 -15.63 3.31
C ASP A 117 -8.21 -17.10 3.79
N GLU A 118 -8.67 -17.39 5.02
CA GLU A 118 -8.64 -18.71 5.68
C GLU A 118 -7.29 -19.45 5.69
N THR A 119 -6.20 -18.75 5.35
CA THR A 119 -4.81 -19.22 5.51
C THR A 119 -4.41 -19.19 6.99
N VAL A 120 -5.12 -19.96 7.80
CA VAL A 120 -4.65 -20.41 9.10
C VAL A 120 -3.49 -21.35 8.77
N GLY A 121 -2.27 -21.01 9.22
CA GLY A 121 -1.11 -21.90 9.04
C GLY A 121 -1.45 -23.32 9.52
N PRO A 122 -0.73 -24.36 9.06
CA PRO A 122 -1.06 -25.75 9.34
C PRO A 122 -1.33 -25.89 10.84
N SER A 123 -2.54 -26.38 11.16
CA SER A 123 -2.96 -26.65 12.52
C SER A 123 -1.81 -27.34 13.23
N VAL A 124 -1.12 -26.62 14.12
CA VAL A 124 -0.18 -27.25 15.04
C VAL A 124 -1.07 -28.02 15.99
N ALA A 125 -1.37 -29.26 15.62
CA ALA A 125 -2.00 -30.22 16.48
C ALA A 125 -1.01 -30.45 17.64
N TYR A 126 -1.27 -29.81 18.77
CA TYR A 126 -0.67 -30.21 20.03
C TYR A 126 -1.21 -31.61 20.34
N GLY A 127 -0.38 -32.61 20.09
CA GLY A 127 -0.52 -33.96 20.66
C GLY A 127 0.07 -34.01 22.06
#